data_AF-A0A1Q7W411-F1
#
_entry.id   AF-A0A1Q7W411-F1
#
_cell.length_a   1.000
_cell.length_b   1.000
_cell.length_c   1.000
_cell.angle_alpha   90.00
_cell.angle_beta   90.00
_cell.angle_gamma   90.00
#
_symmetry.space_group_name_H-M   'P 1'
#
loop_
_entity.id
_entity.type
_entity.pdbx_description
1 polymer ?
#
loop_
_entity_poly.entity_id
_entity_poly.type
_entity_poly.pdbx_seq_one_letter_code
_entity_poly.pdbx_strand_id
1 'polypeptide(L)' 'MNRQQRLTMADAAAIRAASLARDAEACARHADYPHKVAPLAAAGALWADVAKAHAAIAAALPETDDEKQEA' A
#
# COMPACT_ATOMS: atom_id res chain seq x y z
N MET A 1 -17.73 -1.55 5.82
CA MET A 1 -16.40 -1.56 5.19
C MET A 1 -16.23 -2.90 4.51
N ASN A 2 -16.23 -2.92 3.19
CA ASN A 2 -16.47 -4.12 2.40
C ASN A 2 -15.22 -4.64 1.69
N ARG A 3 -15.30 -5.84 1.09
CA ARG A 3 -14.16 -6.47 0.41
C ARG A 3 -13.56 -5.56 -0.66
N GLN A 4 -14.41 -4.90 -1.46
CA GLN A 4 -13.97 -4.00 -2.51
C GLN A 4 -13.28 -2.74 -1.95
N GLN A 5 -13.83 -2.14 -0.90
CA GLN A 5 -13.21 -1.00 -0.20
C GLN A 5 -11.85 -1.38 0.39
N ARG A 6 -11.71 -2.59 0.94
CA ARG A 6 -10.43 -3.10 1.43
C ARG A 6 -9.43 -3.27 0.29
N LEU A 7 -9.85 -3.80 -0.86
CA LEU A 7 -8.99 -3.91 -2.04
C LEU A 7 -8.58 -2.53 -2.59
N THR A 8 -9.48 -1.56 -2.65
CA THR A 8 -9.14 -0.18 -3.05
C THR A 8 -8.11 0.45 -2.10
N MET A 9 -8.24 0.22 -0.80
CA MET A 9 -7.24 0.70 0.16
C MET A 9 -5.91 -0.04 0.05
N ALA A 10 -5.93 -1.35 -0.23
CA ALA A 10 -4.72 -2.12 -0.51
C ALA A 10 -3.99 -1.58 -1.74
N ASP A 11 -4.73 -1.28 -2.80
CA ASP A 11 -4.19 -0.74 -4.04
C ASP A 11 -3.60 0.67 -3.85
N ALA A 12 -4.32 1.57 -3.18
CA ALA A 12 -3.81 2.89 -2.86
C ALA A 12 -2.52 2.85 -2.02
N ALA A 13 -2.44 1.93 -1.05
CA ALA A 13 -1.24 1.70 -0.26
C ALA A 13 -0.09 1.12 -1.13
N ALA A 14 -0.39 0.20 -2.05
CA ALA A 14 0.60 -0.35 -2.97
C ALA A 14 1.17 0.72 -3.92
N ILE A 15 0.33 1.62 -4.44
CA ILE A 15 0.74 2.76 -5.27
C ILE A 15 1.68 3.68 -4.50
N ARG A 16 1.35 4.02 -3.25
CA ARG A 16 2.21 4.80 -2.35
C ARG A 16 3.56 4.13 -2.12
N ALA A 17 3.56 2.83 -1.84
CA ALA A 17 4.78 2.04 -1.64
C ALA A 17 5.68 2.09 -2.88
N ALA A 18 5.10 1.90 -4.08
CA ALA A 18 5.82 1.92 -5.34
C ALA A 18 6.42 3.31 -5.64
N SER A 19 5.69 4.39 -5.35
CA SER A 19 6.21 5.75 -5.50
C SER A 19 7.43 6.00 -4.62
N LEU A 20 7.35 5.61 -3.34
CA LEU A 20 8.45 5.79 -2.38
C LEU A 20 9.67 4.95 -2.74
N ALA A 21 9.45 3.73 -3.24
CA ALA A 21 10.54 2.88 -3.73
C ALA A 21 11.24 3.51 -4.95
N ARG A 22 10.48 4.10 -5.88
CA ARG A 22 11.04 4.83 -7.03
C ARG A 22 11.84 6.05 -6.59
N ASP A 23 11.34 6.82 -5.62
CA ASP A 23 12.04 7.98 -5.09
C ASP A 23 13.32 7.58 -4.36
N ALA A 24 13.29 6.47 -3.61
CA ALA A 24 14.47 5.90 -2.97
C ALA A 24 15.52 5.47 -4.00
N GLU A 25 15.09 4.81 -5.08
CA GLU A 25 15.97 4.41 -6.19
C GLU A 25 16.58 5.63 -6.89
N ALA A 26 15.78 6.66 -7.17
CA ALA A 26 16.27 7.90 -7.75
C ALA A 26 17.31 8.56 -6.83
N CYS A 27 17.04 8.67 -5.53
CA CYS A 27 17.99 9.20 -4.55
C CYS A 27 19.27 8.38 -4.48
N ALA A 28 19.19 7.05 -4.60
CA ALA A 28 20.36 6.16 -4.55
C ALA A 28 21.31 6.36 -5.75
N ARG A 29 20.80 6.86 -6.87
CA ARG A 29 21.59 7.19 -8.06
C ARG A 29 22.26 8.57 -7.98
N HIS A 30 21.93 9.38 -6.96
CA HIS A 30 22.47 10.72 -6.76
C HIS A 30 23.38 10.78 -5.53
N ALA A 31 24.63 11.21 -5.73
CA ALA A 31 25.64 11.28 -4.67
C ALA A 31 25.27 12.23 -3.51
N ASP A 32 24.37 13.19 -3.75
CA ASP A 32 23.96 14.19 -2.76
C ASP A 32 22.84 13.72 -1.82
N TYR A 33 22.14 12.64 -2.17
CA TYR A 33 20.95 12.17 -1.44
C TYR A 33 21.03 10.77 -0.80
N PRO A 34 22.21 10.21 -0.44
CA PRO A 34 22.28 8.87 0.14
C PRO A 34 21.52 8.78 1.48
N HIS A 35 21.47 9.87 2.24
CA HIS A 35 20.74 9.97 3.50
C HIS A 35 19.21 9.88 3.34
N LYS A 36 18.66 10.10 2.13
CA LYS A 36 17.21 10.01 1.86
C LYS A 36 16.76 8.61 1.47
N VAL A 37 17.68 7.77 0.97
CA VAL A 37 17.37 6.43 0.46
C VAL A 37 16.76 5.55 1.56
N ALA A 38 17.44 5.46 2.70
CA ALA A 38 16.98 4.62 3.82
C ALA A 38 15.59 5.01 4.36
N PRO A 39 15.29 6.28 4.67
CA PRO A 39 13.95 6.65 5.14
C PRO A 39 12.87 6.47 4.07
N LEU A 40 13.14 6.73 2.78
CA LEU A 40 12.17 6.49 1.70
C LEU A 40 11.89 5.00 1.52
N ALA A 41 12.92 4.16 1.55
CA ALA A 41 12.78 2.71 1.47
C ALA A 41 12.00 2.15 2.68
N ALA A 42 12.28 2.63 3.89
CA ALA A 42 11.56 2.24 5.10
C ALA A 42 10.07 2.65 5.02
N ALA A 43 9.77 3.86 4.54
CA ALA A 43 8.40 4.31 4.34
C ALA A 43 7.68 3.47 3.26
N GLY A 44 8.37 3.14 2.16
CA GLY A 44 7.83 2.27 1.12
C GLY A 44 7.49 0.87 1.63
N ALA A 45 8.37 0.28 2.45
CA ALA A 45 8.13 -1.01 3.09
C ALA A 45 6.90 -0.98 4.01
N LEU A 46 6.75 0.08 4.82
CA LEU A 46 5.59 0.25 5.70
C LEU A 46 4.27 0.30 4.90
N TRP A 47 4.23 1.05 3.80
CA TRP A 47 3.04 1.11 2.95
C TRP A 47 2.74 -0.23 2.27
N ALA A 48 3.77 -1.00 1.90
CA ALA A 48 3.58 -2.34 1.36
C ALA A 48 2.97 -3.30 2.40
N ASP A 49 3.36 -3.19 3.67
CA ASP A 49 2.76 -3.99 4.74
C ASP A 49 1.31 -3.59 5.04
N VAL A 50 0.99 -2.29 4.97
CA VAL A 50 -0.40 -1.80 5.02
C VAL A 50 -1.21 -2.39 3.86
N ALA A 51 -0.66 -2.40 2.64
CA ALA A 51 -1.33 -3.00 1.48
C ALA A 51 -1.61 -4.50 1.69
N LYS A 52 -0.61 -5.26 2.17
CA LYS A 52 -0.77 -6.68 2.51
C LYS A 52 -1.84 -6.89 3.58
N ALA A 53 -1.87 -6.07 4.62
CA ALA A 53 -2.88 -6.17 5.68
C ALA A 53 -4.29 -5.95 5.13
N HIS A 54 -4.49 -4.92 4.29
CA HIS A 54 -5.78 -4.68 3.65
C HIS A 54 -6.18 -5.82 2.70
N ALA A 55 -5.25 -6.36 1.93
CA ALA A 55 -5.48 -7.50 1.04
C ALA A 55 -5.83 -8.78 1.82
N ALA A 56 -5.14 -9.05 2.93
CA ALA A 56 -5.43 -10.20 3.80
C ALA A 56 -6.84 -10.09 4.42
N ILE A 57 -7.24 -8.90 4.85
CA ILE A 57 -8.60 -8.68 5.35
C ILE A 57 -9.64 -8.85 4.23
N ALA A 58 -9.37 -8.35 3.03
CA ALA A 58 -10.24 -8.56 1.87
C ALA A 58 -10.39 -10.04 1.52
N ALA A 59 -9.31 -10.83 1.59
CA ALA A 59 -9.31 -12.26 1.33
C ALA A 59 -10.10 -13.07 2.37
N ALA A 60 -10.15 -12.59 3.62
CA ALA A 60 -10.92 -13.20 4.69
C ALA A 60 -12.41 -12.83 4.66
N LEU A 61 -12.80 -11.80 3.89
CA LEU A 61 -14.19 -11.39 3.74
C LEU A 61 -14.89 -12.23 2.65
N PRO A 62 -16.09 -12.79 2.94
CA PRO A 62 -16.88 -13.46 1.92
C PRO A 62 -17.25 -12.49 0.79
N GLU A 63 -17.41 -13.02 -0.41
CA GLU A 63 -17.69 -12.25 -1.64
C GLU A 63 -19.06 -11.53 -1.61
N THR A 64 -19.90 -11.80 -0.61
CA THR A 64 -21.35 -11.55 -0.62
C THR A 64 -21.88 -10.48 0.33
N ASP A 65 -21.04 -9.80 1.12
CA ASP A 65 -21.53 -8.95 2.22
C ASP A 65 -21.74 -7.47 1.89
N ASP A 66 -21.93 -7.08 0.63
CA ASP A 66 -22.28 -5.68 0.28
C ASP A 66 -23.32 -5.53 -0.85
N GLU A 67 -24.37 -6.36 -0.83
CA GLU A 67 -25.65 -6.09 -1.53
C GLU A 67 -26.86 -6.15 -0.59
N LYS A 68 -26.67 -6.11 0.74
CA LYS A 68 -27.76 -6.08 1.72
C LYS A 68 -27.62 -4.94 2.74
N GLN A 69 -27.60 -3.71 2.23
CA GLN A 69 -28.13 -2.52 2.90
C GLN A 69 -28.73 -1.71 1.73
N GLU A 70 -30.03 -1.70 1.46
CA GLU A 70 -31.14 -1.15 2.25
C GLU A 70 -32.47 -1.84 1.88
N ALA A 71 -33.34 -2.04 2.87
CA ALA A 71 -34.76 -2.41 2.72
C ALA A 71 -35.61 -1.30 3.36
#